data_AF-A0A7R7DK41-F1
#
_entry.id   AF-A0A7R7DK41-F1
#
_cell.length_a   1.000
_cell.length_b   1.000
_cell.length_c   1.000
_cell.angle_alpha   90.00
_cell.angle_beta   90.00
_cell.angle_gamma   90.00
#
_symmetry.space_group_name_H-M   'P 1'
#
loop_
_entity.id
_entity.type
_entity.pdbx_description
1 polymer ?
#
loop_
_entity_poly.entity_id
_entity_poly.type
_entity_poly.pdbx_seq_one_letter_code
_entity_poly.pdbx_strand_id
1 'polypeptide(L)'
;MSDETYEADVNGDGVDDTIDVQHDGNDTEYLIDTNGDGTADYQGVDEGSDGTIDAVEADTNGDGTADVTATYDSNGNMTYAAEDTNGDGSYDQAVALGSDGQYHEADYSDPNNPYMNT
;
A
#
# COMPACT_ATOMS: atom_id res chain seq x y z
N MET A 1 4.11 6.91 -20.32
CA MET A 1 3.64 7.90 -19.35
C MET A 1 2.56 8.71 -20.01
N SER A 2 1.35 8.15 -20.02
CA SER A 2 0.13 8.92 -20.15
C SER A 2 -0.44 9.02 -18.75
N ASP A 3 -0.75 10.25 -18.35
CA ASP A 3 -1.22 10.56 -17.01
C ASP A 3 -2.65 11.09 -17.14
N GLU A 4 -3.55 10.53 -16.35
CA GLU A 4 -4.96 10.92 -16.29
C GLU A 4 -5.25 11.39 -14.86
N THR A 5 -5.70 12.63 -14.72
CA THR A 5 -6.08 13.20 -13.40
C THR A 5 -7.60 13.30 -13.30
N TYR A 6 -8.13 12.88 -12.15
CA TYR A 6 -9.52 12.97 -11.77
C TYR A 6 -9.64 13.67 -10.42
N GLU A 7 -10.82 14.25 -10.17
CA GLU A 7 -11.16 14.87 -8.90
C GLU A 7 -12.47 14.26 -8.42
N ALA A 8 -12.47 13.74 -7.20
CA ALA A 8 -13.67 13.22 -6.54
C ALA A 8 -13.45 13.17 -5.03
N ASP A 9 -14.49 13.47 -4.25
CA ASP A 9 -14.54 13.19 -2.81
C ASP A 9 -14.56 11.67 -2.56
N VAL A 10 -13.39 11.06 -2.37
CA VAL A 10 -13.22 9.61 -2.16
C VAL A 10 -13.14 9.26 -0.67
N ASN A 11 -12.69 10.19 0.17
CA ASN A 11 -12.62 9.98 1.62
C ASN A 11 -13.92 10.40 2.37
N GLY A 12 -14.83 11.12 1.72
CA GLY A 12 -16.13 11.52 2.24
C GLY A 12 -16.11 12.78 3.12
N ASP A 13 -15.08 13.62 3.05
CA ASP A 13 -14.94 14.83 3.86
C ASP A 13 -15.66 16.06 3.26
N GLY A 14 -16.15 15.93 2.02
CA GLY A 14 -16.85 16.97 1.28
C GLY A 14 -15.95 17.94 0.50
N VAL A 15 -14.65 17.65 0.40
CA VAL A 15 -13.68 18.25 -0.51
C VAL A 15 -13.35 17.22 -1.59
N ASP A 16 -13.13 17.68 -2.83
CA ASP A 16 -12.70 16.76 -3.88
C ASP A 16 -11.22 16.40 -3.64
N ASP A 17 -10.91 15.10 -3.68
CA ASP A 17 -9.57 14.53 -3.60
C ASP A 17 -8.99 14.35 -5.02
N THR A 18 -7.66 14.43 -5.15
CA THR A 18 -6.98 14.28 -6.43
C THR A 18 -6.60 12.82 -6.67
N ILE A 19 -6.93 12.30 -7.85
CA ILE A 19 -6.62 10.93 -8.27
C ILE A 19 -5.82 10.99 -9.57
N ASP A 20 -4.56 10.56 -9.52
CA ASP A 20 -3.69 10.46 -10.69
C ASP A 20 -3.53 9.00 -11.10
N VAL A 21 -3.72 8.73 -12.40
CA VAL A 21 -3.52 7.42 -13.00
C VAL A 21 -2.37 7.51 -14.00
N GLN A 22 -1.26 6.83 -13.69
CA GLN A 22 -0.05 6.82 -14.49
C GLN A 22 0.11 5.48 -15.20
N HIS A 23 0.44 5.53 -16.49
CA HIS A 23 0.66 4.33 -17.30
C HIS A 23 2.11 4.22 -17.77
N ASP A 24 2.81 3.15 -17.38
CA ASP A 24 4.15 2.77 -17.86
C ASP A 24 4.16 1.39 -18.51
N GLY A 25 4.11 1.37 -19.84
CA GLY A 25 4.07 0.10 -20.58
C GLY A 25 2.77 -0.66 -20.33
N ASN A 26 2.87 -1.77 -19.60
CA ASN A 26 1.71 -2.56 -19.16
C ASN A 26 1.37 -2.33 -17.69
N ASP A 27 2.09 -1.45 -16.99
CA ASP A 27 1.87 -1.23 -15.57
C ASP A 27 1.06 0.04 -15.39
N THR A 28 0.10 0.01 -14.47
CA THR A 28 -0.77 1.15 -14.14
C THR A 28 -0.65 1.45 -12.66
N GLU A 29 -0.34 2.69 -12.33
CA GLU A 29 -0.26 3.20 -10.96
C GLU A 29 -1.42 4.17 -10.72
N TYR A 30 -2.10 3.98 -9.59
CA TYR A 30 -3.17 4.83 -9.08
C TYR A 30 -2.64 5.55 -7.84
N LEU A 31 -2.61 6.87 -7.87
CA LEU A 31 -2.20 7.73 -6.78
C LEU A 31 -3.38 8.56 -6.32
N ILE A 32 -3.62 8.63 -5.02
CA ILE A 32 -4.73 9.40 -4.44
C ILE A 32 -4.18 10.31 -3.34
N ASP A 33 -4.35 11.62 -3.52
CA ASP A 33 -4.08 12.65 -2.52
C ASP A 33 -5.42 13.13 -1.94
N THR A 34 -5.67 12.77 -0.68
CA THR A 34 -6.90 13.06 0.05
C THR A 34 -6.76 14.23 1.02
N ASN A 35 -5.54 14.76 1.20
CA ASN A 35 -5.26 15.86 2.12
C ASN A 35 -4.92 17.18 1.38
N GLY A 36 -4.71 17.09 0.06
CA GLY A 36 -4.46 18.20 -0.85
C GLY A 36 -3.08 18.84 -0.72
N ASP A 37 -2.10 18.13 -0.16
CA ASP A 37 -0.73 18.63 0.02
C ASP A 37 0.16 18.43 -1.22
N GLY A 38 -0.32 17.69 -2.21
CA GLY A 38 0.39 17.36 -3.45
C GLY A 38 1.19 16.06 -3.40
N THR A 39 1.07 15.30 -2.31
CA THR A 39 1.64 13.95 -2.11
C THR A 39 0.49 12.97 -1.99
N ALA A 40 0.59 11.83 -2.66
CA ALA A 40 -0.43 10.80 -2.55
C ALA A 40 -0.40 10.13 -1.17
N ASP A 41 -1.55 10.07 -0.51
CA ASP A 41 -1.76 9.30 0.71
C ASP A 41 -1.94 7.81 0.40
N TYR A 42 -2.44 7.48 -0.79
CA TYR A 42 -2.65 6.09 -1.22
C TYR A 42 -2.06 5.83 -2.60
N GLN A 43 -1.46 4.65 -2.76
CA GLN A 43 -0.96 4.14 -4.02
C GLN A 43 -1.47 2.71 -4.26
N GLY A 44 -1.85 2.41 -5.50
CA GLY A 44 -2.12 1.07 -5.97
C GLY A 44 -1.43 0.80 -7.31
N VAL A 45 -0.91 -0.41 -7.51
CA VAL A 45 -0.21 -0.80 -8.75
C VAL A 45 -0.85 -2.06 -9.34
N ASP A 46 -1.23 -1.99 -10.60
CA ASP A 46 -1.61 -3.13 -11.46
C ASP A 46 -0.44 -3.40 -12.42
N GLU A 47 0.32 -4.46 -12.15
CA GLU A 47 1.44 -4.89 -12.97
C GLU A 47 0.94 -5.80 -14.11
N GLY A 48 1.31 -5.46 -15.34
CA GLY A 48 0.90 -6.26 -16.50
C GLY A 48 -0.53 -6.03 -17.01
N SER A 49 -1.29 -5.10 -16.43
CA SER A 49 -2.65 -4.70 -16.85
C SER A 49 -3.61 -5.88 -16.89
N ASP A 50 -3.52 -6.75 -15.89
CA ASP A 50 -4.42 -7.91 -15.78
C ASP A 50 -5.73 -7.58 -15.04
N GLY A 51 -5.81 -6.37 -14.46
CA GLY A 51 -6.95 -5.85 -13.72
C GLY A 51 -6.92 -6.21 -12.23
N THR A 52 -5.84 -6.83 -11.75
CA THR A 52 -5.57 -7.11 -10.34
C THR A 52 -4.56 -6.10 -9.82
N ILE A 53 -4.73 -5.68 -8.57
CA ILE A 53 -3.72 -4.84 -7.91
C ILE A 53 -2.69 -5.77 -7.27
N ASP A 54 -1.42 -5.61 -7.65
CA ASP A 54 -0.28 -6.38 -7.16
C ASP A 54 0.34 -5.75 -5.92
N ALA A 55 0.25 -4.42 -5.77
CA ALA A 55 0.79 -3.71 -4.62
C ALA A 55 -0.09 -2.52 -4.21
N VAL A 56 -0.15 -2.28 -2.90
CA VAL A 56 -0.74 -1.07 -2.31
C VAL A 56 0.18 -0.50 -1.25
N GLU A 57 0.19 0.83 -1.15
CA GLU A 57 0.82 1.58 -0.07
C GLU A 57 -0.17 2.65 0.43
N ALA A 58 -0.12 2.95 1.73
CA ALA A 58 -0.89 4.04 2.32
C ALA A 58 -0.08 4.76 3.40
N ASP A 59 0.04 6.08 3.27
CA ASP A 59 0.46 7.01 4.30
C ASP A 59 -0.81 7.53 5.00
N THR A 60 -1.07 7.02 6.21
CA THR A 60 -2.29 7.35 6.96
C THR A 60 -2.09 8.50 7.94
N ASN A 61 -0.84 8.90 8.17
CA ASN A 61 -0.46 9.90 9.15
C ASN A 61 -0.01 11.24 8.49
N GLY A 62 0.25 11.23 7.18
CA GLY A 62 0.62 12.38 6.35
C GLY A 62 2.07 12.83 6.53
N ASP A 63 2.98 11.92 6.86
CA ASP A 63 4.42 12.24 7.04
C ASP A 63 5.27 12.03 5.79
N GLY A 64 4.68 11.51 4.72
CA GLY A 64 5.31 11.18 3.45
C GLY A 64 5.90 9.77 3.40
N THR A 65 5.65 8.93 4.40
CA THR A 65 6.08 7.53 4.48
C THR A 65 4.86 6.63 4.57
N ALA A 66 4.88 5.51 3.85
CA ALA A 66 3.81 4.53 3.94
C ALA A 66 3.77 3.91 5.35
N ASP A 67 2.64 4.05 6.04
CA ASP A 67 2.32 3.36 7.28
C ASP A 67 1.86 1.93 6.99
N VAL A 68 1.24 1.69 5.84
CA VAL A 68 0.69 0.38 5.45
C VAL A 68 1.18 -0.01 4.07
N THR A 69 1.53 -1.27 3.89
CA THR A 69 1.78 -1.86 2.58
C THR A 69 1.16 -3.24 2.46
N ALA A 70 0.75 -3.65 1.26
CA ALA A 70 0.41 -5.03 0.97
C ALA A 70 0.72 -5.40 -0.48
N THR A 71 1.02 -6.68 -0.70
CA THR A 71 1.23 -7.24 -2.04
C THR A 71 0.33 -8.44 -2.28
N TYR A 72 -0.02 -8.66 -3.54
CA TYR A 72 -0.95 -9.70 -3.97
C TYR A 72 -0.34 -10.54 -5.09
N ASP A 73 -0.84 -11.76 -5.28
CA ASP A 73 -0.56 -12.55 -6.47
C ASP A 73 -1.52 -12.16 -7.62
N SER A 74 -1.25 -12.67 -8.82
CA SER A 74 -2.07 -12.43 -10.02
C SER A 74 -3.50 -13.01 -9.97
N ASN A 75 -3.88 -13.65 -8.86
CA ASN A 75 -5.27 -14.06 -8.61
C ASN A 75 -5.93 -13.17 -7.54
N GLY A 76 -5.26 -12.12 -7.07
CA GLY A 76 -5.70 -11.21 -6.02
C GLY A 76 -5.58 -11.77 -4.61
N ASN A 77 -4.80 -12.83 -4.38
CA ASN A 77 -4.56 -13.32 -3.03
C ASN A 77 -3.42 -12.53 -2.39
N MET A 78 -3.63 -12.01 -1.18
CA MET A 78 -2.58 -11.32 -0.43
C MET A 78 -1.41 -12.26 -0.15
N THR A 79 -0.20 -11.80 -0.43
CA THR A 79 1.06 -12.52 -0.21
C THR A 79 1.88 -11.92 0.92
N TYR A 80 1.73 -10.62 1.15
CA TYR A 80 2.37 -9.88 2.23
C TYR A 80 1.50 -8.69 2.63
N ALA A 81 1.52 -8.32 3.89
CA ALA A 81 1.09 -7.01 4.37
C ALA A 81 1.91 -6.60 5.59
N ALA A 82 2.13 -5.31 5.76
CA ALA A 82 2.82 -4.76 6.93
C ALA A 82 2.28 -3.39 7.32
N GLU A 83 2.46 -3.05 8.59
CA GLU A 83 1.96 -1.83 9.21
C GLU A 83 2.99 -1.26 10.20
N ASP A 84 3.19 0.06 10.16
CA ASP A 84 3.88 0.86 11.15
C ASP A 84 2.81 1.49 12.04
N THR A 85 2.55 0.87 13.19
CA THR A 85 1.48 1.33 14.09
C THR A 85 1.92 2.48 14.98
N ASN A 86 3.22 2.81 14.98
CA ASN A 86 3.80 3.78 15.89
C ASN A 86 4.34 5.05 15.19
N GLY A 87 4.42 5.04 13.86
CA GLY A 87 4.81 6.16 13.01
C GLY A 87 6.27 6.55 13.16
N ASP A 88 7.17 5.57 13.31
CA ASP A 88 8.62 5.80 13.36
C ASP A 88 9.33 5.57 12.01
N GLY A 89 8.56 5.22 10.98
CA GLY A 89 9.00 4.92 9.63
C GLY A 89 9.48 3.48 9.46
N SER A 90 9.21 2.59 10.43
CA SER A 90 9.54 1.16 10.37
C SER A 90 8.34 0.31 10.71
N TYR A 91 7.98 -0.62 9.82
CA TYR A 91 6.91 -1.57 10.07
C TYR A 91 7.17 -2.40 11.34
N ASP A 92 6.22 -2.34 12.28
CA ASP A 92 6.27 -3.10 13.52
C ASP A 92 5.37 -4.35 13.49
N GLN A 93 4.49 -4.46 12.50
CA GLN A 93 3.67 -5.65 12.27
C GLN A 93 3.73 -6.07 10.81
N ALA A 94 3.78 -7.39 10.57
CA ALA A 94 3.71 -7.95 9.23
C ALA A 94 3.03 -9.31 9.23
N VAL A 95 2.39 -9.63 8.11
CA VAL A 95 1.86 -10.95 7.79
C VAL A 95 2.35 -11.36 6.41
N ALA A 96 2.81 -12.60 6.26
CA ALA A 96 3.33 -13.10 5.00
C ALA A 96 2.83 -14.52 4.70
N LEU A 97 2.54 -14.79 3.43
CA LEU A 97 2.23 -16.13 2.95
C LEU A 97 3.51 -16.98 2.92
N GLY A 98 3.58 -17.98 3.81
CA GLY A 98 4.66 -18.94 3.89
C GLY A 98 4.67 -19.91 2.71
N SER A 99 5.82 -20.55 2.50
CA SER A 99 5.96 -21.61 1.48
C SER A 99 5.15 -22.87 1.78
N ASP A 100 4.62 -23.00 3.01
CA ASP A 100 3.69 -24.05 3.41
C ASP A 100 2.22 -23.71 3.08
N GLY A 101 1.97 -22.53 2.51
CA GLY A 101 0.65 -22.04 2.14
C GLY A 101 -0.15 -21.46 3.29
N GLN A 102 0.48 -21.16 4.43
CA GLN A 102 -0.17 -20.53 5.58
C GLN A 102 0.38 -19.12 5.81
N TYR A 103 -0.44 -18.25 6.40
CA TYR A 103 0.02 -16.93 6.83
C TYR A 103 0.81 -17.03 8.13
N HIS A 104 1.93 -16.32 8.18
CA HIS A 104 2.74 -16.14 9.38
C HIS A 104 2.75 -14.67 9.77
N GLU A 105 2.49 -14.40 11.04
CA GLU A 105 2.52 -13.06 11.62
C GLU A 105 3.89 -12.82 12.29
N ALA A 106 4.39 -11.62 12.12
CA ALA A 106 5.55 -11.08 12.81
C ALA A 106 5.14 -9.77 13.49
N ASP A 107 5.40 -9.69 14.78
CA ASP A 107 5.35 -8.45 15.56
C ASP A 107 6.79 -8.06 15.89
N TYR A 108 7.34 -7.09 15.18
CA TYR A 108 8.71 -6.62 15.38
C TYR A 108 8.85 -5.74 16.63
N SER A 109 7.73 -5.33 17.25
CA SER A 109 7.74 -4.68 18.56
C SER A 109 7.92 -5.68 19.71
N ASP A 110 7.57 -6.96 19.51
CA ASP A 110 7.79 -8.03 20.49
C ASP A 110 9.26 -8.50 20.48
N PRO A 111 10.04 -8.27 21.55
CA PRO A 111 11.42 -8.75 21.64
C PRO A 111 11.54 -10.30 21.67
N ASN A 112 10.43 -11.02 21.81
CA ASN A 112 10.38 -12.49 21.78
C ASN A 112 9.81 -13.05 20.47
N ASN A 113 9.59 -12.22 19.45
CA ASN A 113 9.07 -12.67 18.16
C ASN A 113 9.98 -13.76 17.56
N PRO A 114 9.47 -14.99 17.37
CA PRO A 114 10.27 -16.12 16.90
C PRO A 114 10.74 -15.98 15.44
N TYR A 115 10.22 -15.00 14.70
CA TYR A 115 10.59 -14.68 13.31
C TYR A 115 11.63 -13.57 13.18
N MET A 116 12.11 -13.00 14.31
CA MET A 116 13.30 -12.14 14.32
C MET A 116 14.55 -12.99 14.01
N ASN A 117 14.98 -13.01 12.76
CA ASN A 117 16.29 -13.55 12.41
C ASN A 117 17.36 -12.51 12.78
N THR A 118 18.21 -12.84 13.76
CA THR A 118 19.38 -12.03 14.17
C THR A 118 20.47 -11.96 13.12
#